data_AF-A0AAU5WQR6-F1
#
_entry.id   AF-A0AAU5WQR6-F1
#
_cell.length_a   1.000
_cell.length_b   1.000
_cell.length_c   1.000
_cell.angle_alpha   90.00
_cell.angle_beta   90.00
_cell.angle_gamma   90.00
#
_symmetry.space_group_name_H-M   'P 1'
#
loop_
_entity.id
_entity.type
_entity.pdbx_description
1 polymer ?
#
loop_
_entity_poly.entity_id
_entity_poly.type
_entity_poly.pdbx_seq_one_letter_code
_entity_poly.pdbx_strand_id
1 'polypeptide(L)'
;MTVTDGAGALIEPRLAGHTGYLVRLAFLRLNEADLAALPAGRSPRDLAILGVLADRPLSQAALGQLLEVNRTVMISVIDGLEGAELVRRERDAADRRRYALAVTAGGRAALSSMRASVEAAETALAAPLGAGGRDRLNALLGRIVPDVTAELPEAFAGWTGHLADRAAQRLRARREESLRGLGLEPRCVRMLMTLESAQPCTQERLAAGMGVTAPTIVQAIDDYHSAGLILRDRNPADRREHVLRLSPRGDDYLAQALAAEDGAQRDLAGGLGRAGTAELNALLTALIG
;
A
#
# COMPACT_ATOMS: atom_id res chain seq x y z
N MET A 1 22.01 -4.12 -8.22
CA MET A 1 21.85 -4.41 -6.79
C MET A 1 20.56 -5.19 -6.64
N THR A 2 20.62 -6.44 -6.21
CA THR A 2 19.43 -7.29 -6.02
C THR A 2 18.74 -6.83 -4.73
N VAL A 3 17.62 -6.14 -4.88
CA VAL A 3 16.79 -5.71 -3.74
C VAL A 3 15.76 -6.81 -3.51
N THR A 4 15.53 -7.23 -2.27
CA THR A 4 14.48 -8.19 -1.90
C THR A 4 13.30 -7.44 -1.31
N ASP A 5 12.07 -7.93 -1.48
CA ASP A 5 10.95 -7.44 -0.66
C ASP A 5 11.02 -8.00 0.77
N GLY A 6 10.13 -7.55 1.65
CA GLY A 6 10.07 -7.99 3.06
C GLY A 6 9.83 -9.51 3.23
N ALA A 7 9.50 -10.24 2.17
CA ALA A 7 9.35 -11.70 2.15
C ALA A 7 10.55 -12.43 1.52
N GLY A 8 11.62 -11.72 1.16
CA GLY A 8 12.83 -12.29 0.55
C GLY A 8 12.72 -12.55 -0.95
N ALA A 9 11.64 -12.13 -1.62
CA ALA A 9 11.51 -12.27 -3.07
C ALA A 9 12.30 -11.17 -3.78
N LEU A 10 13.04 -11.53 -4.83
CA LEU A 10 13.80 -10.56 -5.63
C LEU A 10 12.85 -9.53 -6.25
N ILE A 11 13.09 -8.24 -6.00
CA ILE A 11 12.47 -7.16 -6.74
C ILE A 11 12.92 -7.29 -8.19
N GLU A 12 11.97 -7.58 -9.07
CA GLU A 12 12.13 -7.50 -10.53
C GLU A 12 12.96 -6.24 -10.90
N PRO A 13 14.15 -6.38 -11.52
CA PRO A 13 15.07 -5.27 -11.77
C PRO A 13 14.44 -4.11 -12.53
N ARG A 14 13.48 -4.41 -13.42
CA ARG A 14 12.71 -3.40 -14.15
C ARG A 14 11.88 -2.50 -13.22
N LEU A 15 11.51 -2.97 -12.03
CA LEU A 15 10.71 -2.25 -11.03
C LEU A 15 11.50 -1.73 -9.83
N ALA A 16 12.80 -2.04 -9.75
CA ALA A 16 13.70 -1.51 -8.73
C ALA A 16 13.89 0.02 -8.84
N GLY A 17 13.59 0.60 -9.99
CA GLY A 17 13.58 2.05 -10.21
C GLY A 17 12.19 2.69 -10.07
N HIS A 18 11.12 1.91 -9.89
CA HIS A 18 9.76 2.45 -9.94
C HIS A 18 9.30 2.96 -8.59
N THR A 19 9.18 4.29 -8.45
CA THR A 19 8.83 4.95 -7.18
C THR A 19 7.52 4.42 -6.60
N GLY A 20 6.48 4.27 -7.43
CA GLY A 20 5.19 3.74 -6.97
C GLY A 20 5.26 2.30 -6.43
N TYR A 21 6.16 1.48 -6.97
CA TYR A 21 6.37 0.13 -6.47
C TYR A 21 7.18 0.14 -5.16
N LEU A 22 8.27 0.89 -5.11
CA LEU A 22 9.10 1.04 -3.91
C LEU A 22 8.29 1.60 -2.73
N VAL A 23 7.47 2.63 -2.96
CA VAL A 23 6.58 3.20 -1.92
C VAL A 23 5.62 2.14 -1.39
N ARG A 24 5.05 1.30 -2.27
CA ARG A 24 4.18 0.21 -1.83
C ARG A 24 4.91 -0.83 -0.99
N LEU A 25 6.12 -1.22 -1.37
CA LEU A 25 6.90 -2.17 -0.57
C LEU A 25 7.30 -1.59 0.78
N ALA A 26 7.74 -0.33 0.80
CA ALA A 26 8.02 0.38 2.04
C ALA A 26 6.79 0.41 2.94
N PHE A 27 5.60 0.74 2.40
CA PHE A 27 4.34 0.68 3.14
C PHE A 27 4.08 -0.72 3.74
N LEU A 28 4.22 -1.79 2.95
CA LEU A 28 3.98 -3.15 3.46
C LEU A 28 4.92 -3.49 4.62
N ARG A 29 6.19 -3.09 4.50
CA ARG A 29 7.20 -3.32 5.53
C ARG A 29 6.94 -2.50 6.80
N LEU A 30 6.59 -1.22 6.65
CA LEU A 30 6.19 -0.35 7.74
C LEU A 30 4.94 -0.89 8.45
N ASN A 31 3.92 -1.28 7.69
CA ASN A 31 2.67 -1.80 8.24
C ASN A 31 2.88 -3.13 9.00
N GLU A 32 3.79 -3.99 8.52
CA GLU A 32 4.19 -5.20 9.24
C GLU A 32 4.88 -4.88 10.56
N ALA A 33 5.86 -3.96 10.55
CA ALA A 33 6.57 -3.52 11.75
C ALA A 33 5.64 -2.86 12.77
N ASP A 34 4.75 -1.98 12.30
CA ASP A 34 3.74 -1.31 13.12
C ASP A 34 2.81 -2.32 13.78
N LEU A 35 2.26 -3.27 12.99
CA LEU A 35 1.38 -4.31 13.51
C LEU A 35 2.07 -5.16 14.57
N ALA A 36 3.35 -5.53 14.36
CA ALA A 36 4.12 -6.32 15.31
C ALA A 36 4.43 -5.57 16.61
N ALA A 37 4.55 -4.24 16.55
CA ALA A 37 4.86 -3.40 17.70
C ALA A 37 3.62 -3.02 18.53
N LEU A 38 2.43 -3.08 17.93
CA LEU A 38 1.19 -2.71 18.59
C LEU A 38 0.76 -3.74 19.65
N PRO A 39 0.03 -3.31 20.70
CA PRO A 39 -0.54 -4.23 21.68
C PRO A 39 -1.43 -5.30 21.03
N ALA A 40 -1.48 -6.50 21.61
CA ALA A 40 -2.28 -7.60 21.08
C ALA A 40 -3.75 -7.19 20.84
N GLY A 41 -4.27 -7.54 19.66
CA GLY A 41 -5.63 -7.20 19.25
C GLY A 41 -5.83 -5.75 18.80
N ARG A 42 -4.76 -4.94 18.72
CA ARG A 42 -4.78 -3.60 18.14
C ARG A 42 -4.25 -3.63 16.70
N SER A 43 -4.63 -2.60 15.94
CA SER A 43 -4.22 -2.46 14.55
C SER A 43 -3.74 -1.02 14.24
N PRO A 44 -2.95 -0.82 13.17
CA PRO A 44 -2.64 0.52 12.68
C PRO A 44 -3.90 1.36 12.39
N ARG A 45 -5.01 0.70 11.98
CA ARG A 45 -6.29 1.38 11.76
C ARG A 45 -6.91 1.90 13.06
N ASP A 46 -6.79 1.15 14.16
CA ASP A 46 -7.23 1.61 15.48
C ASP A 46 -6.47 2.88 15.86
N LEU A 47 -5.16 2.91 15.60
CA LEU A 47 -4.29 4.06 15.87
C LEU A 47 -4.77 5.29 15.09
N ALA A 48 -5.02 5.12 13.79
CA ALA A 48 -5.54 6.17 12.92
C ALA A 48 -6.88 6.73 13.41
N ILE A 49 -7.84 5.85 13.74
CA ILE A 49 -9.17 6.26 14.21
C ILE A 49 -9.09 7.00 15.54
N LEU A 50 -8.36 6.45 16.53
CA LEU A 50 -8.17 7.10 17.82
C LEU A 50 -7.45 8.45 17.67
N GLY A 51 -6.47 8.52 16.78
CA GLY A 51 -5.75 9.75 16.45
C GLY A 51 -6.67 10.85 15.94
N VAL A 52 -7.53 10.54 14.95
CA VAL A 52 -8.52 11.50 14.44
C VAL A 52 -9.51 11.93 15.53
N LEU A 53 -10.03 10.96 16.29
CA LEU A 53 -11.05 11.20 17.30
C LEU A 53 -10.53 11.92 18.54
N ALA A 54 -9.21 11.92 18.76
CA ALA A 54 -8.57 12.69 19.82
C ALA A 54 -8.61 14.19 19.55
N ASP A 55 -8.53 14.59 18.28
CA ASP A 55 -8.56 16.01 17.89
C ASP A 55 -10.00 16.53 17.85
N ARG A 56 -10.96 15.73 17.38
CA ARG A 56 -12.38 16.10 17.37
C ARG A 56 -13.33 14.90 17.29
N PRO A 57 -14.54 14.97 17.87
CA PRO A 57 -15.58 13.99 17.63
C PRO A 57 -16.03 13.98 16.17
N LEU A 58 -16.27 12.80 15.59
CA LEU A 58 -16.74 12.65 14.21
C LEU A 58 -17.80 11.56 14.08
N SER A 59 -18.68 11.69 13.10
CA SER A 59 -19.57 10.58 12.72
C SER A 59 -18.78 9.44 12.06
N GLN A 60 -19.31 8.21 12.10
CA GLN A 60 -18.75 7.06 11.37
C GLN A 60 -18.59 7.34 9.87
N ALA A 61 -19.56 8.04 9.27
CA ALA A 61 -19.50 8.38 7.85
C ALA A 61 -18.36 9.36 7.55
N ALA A 62 -18.17 10.37 8.41
CA ALA A 62 -17.07 11.32 8.28
C ALA A 62 -15.70 10.65 8.49
N LEU A 63 -15.58 9.75 9.47
CA LEU A 63 -14.38 8.93 9.66
C LEU A 63 -14.08 8.04 8.45
N GLY A 64 -15.11 7.38 7.89
CA GLY A 64 -14.97 6.52 6.72
C GLY A 64 -14.50 7.30 5.49
N GLN A 65 -15.01 8.52 5.28
CA GLN A 65 -14.54 9.39 4.21
C GLN A 65 -13.11 9.86 4.45
N LEU A 66 -12.80 10.33 5.65
CA LEU A 66 -11.47 10.88 5.97
C LEU A 66 -10.35 9.84 5.88
N LEU A 67 -10.62 8.62 6.36
CA LEU A 67 -9.66 7.51 6.39
C LEU A 67 -9.78 6.58 5.18
N GLU A 68 -10.67 6.88 4.23
CA GLU A 68 -10.96 6.05 3.06
C GLU A 68 -11.30 4.57 3.41
N VAL A 69 -11.98 4.39 4.54
CA VAL A 69 -12.41 3.07 5.03
C VAL A 69 -13.87 2.85 4.65
N ASN A 70 -14.14 1.72 3.97
CA ASN A 70 -15.51 1.38 3.61
C ASN A 70 -16.40 1.16 4.84
N ARG A 71 -17.72 1.36 4.64
CA ARG A 71 -18.71 1.33 5.73
C ARG A 71 -18.70 0.02 6.52
N THR A 72 -18.61 -1.12 5.84
CA THR A 72 -18.67 -2.45 6.48
C THR A 72 -17.49 -2.65 7.42
N VAL A 73 -16.28 -2.30 6.96
CA VAL A 73 -15.07 -2.36 7.79
C VAL A 73 -15.15 -1.34 8.92
N MET A 74 -15.60 -0.12 8.65
CA MET A 74 -15.75 0.92 9.67
C MET A 74 -16.66 0.49 10.82
N ILE A 75 -17.81 -0.13 10.53
CA ILE A 75 -18.72 -0.65 11.58
C ILE A 75 -17.99 -1.63 12.49
N SER A 76 -17.37 -2.66 11.90
CA SER A 76 -16.67 -3.70 12.67
C SER A 76 -15.54 -3.14 13.54
N VAL A 77 -14.80 -2.15 13.04
CA VAL A 77 -13.69 -1.55 13.78
C VAL A 77 -14.20 -0.68 14.93
N ILE A 78 -15.24 0.12 14.69
CA ILE A 78 -15.84 0.95 15.75
C ILE A 78 -16.47 0.08 16.84
N ASP A 79 -17.19 -0.98 16.48
CA ASP A 79 -17.77 -1.89 17.46
C ASP A 79 -16.67 -2.52 18.34
N GLY A 80 -15.52 -2.86 17.76
CA GLY A 80 -14.36 -3.36 18.52
C GLY A 80 -13.70 -2.31 19.43
N LEU A 81 -13.67 -1.04 19.02
CA LEU A 81 -13.15 0.06 19.84
C LEU A 81 -14.12 0.46 20.97
N GLU A 82 -15.43 0.39 20.73
CA GLU A 82 -16.46 0.63 21.75
C GLU A 82 -16.50 -0.52 22.77
N GLY A 83 -16.42 -1.77 22.32
CA GLY A 83 -16.36 -2.93 23.20
C GLY A 83 -15.11 -2.96 24.10
N ALA A 84 -14.04 -2.28 23.68
CA ALA A 84 -12.83 -2.07 24.48
C ALA A 84 -12.85 -0.75 25.28
N GLU A 85 -13.99 -0.04 25.30
CA GLU A 85 -14.19 1.24 26.00
C GLU A 85 -13.22 2.37 25.57
N LEU A 86 -12.65 2.28 24.37
CA LEU A 86 -11.71 3.28 23.83
C LEU A 86 -12.43 4.42 23.12
N VAL A 87 -13.61 4.14 22.56
CA VAL A 87 -14.48 5.10 21.89
C VAL A 87 -15.88 4.98 22.48
N ARG A 88 -16.63 6.08 22.47
CA ARG A 88 -18.05 6.09 22.82
C ARG A 88 -18.87 6.91 21.83
N ARG A 89 -20.14 6.54 21.64
CA ARG A 89 -21.12 7.36 20.94
C ARG A 89 -21.69 8.44 21.86
N GLU A 90 -21.62 9.68 21.40
CA GLU A 90 -22.26 10.84 22.03
C GLU A 90 -23.29 11.44 21.07
N ARG A 91 -24.30 12.14 21.59
CA ARG A 91 -25.22 12.91 20.75
C ARG A 91 -24.44 14.07 20.14
N ASP A 92 -24.54 14.22 18.82
CA ASP A 92 -23.93 15.33 18.11
C ASP A 92 -24.54 16.66 18.62
N ALA A 93 -23.66 17.60 18.95
CA ALA A 93 -24.03 18.90 19.51
C ALA A 93 -24.71 19.82 18.47
N ALA A 94 -24.40 19.64 17.18
CA ALA A 94 -24.97 20.40 16.06
C ALA A 94 -26.27 19.77 15.54
N ASP A 95 -26.42 18.45 15.64
CA ASP A 95 -27.64 17.73 15.25
C ASP A 95 -27.91 16.56 16.21
N ARG A 96 -28.79 16.78 17.21
CA ARG A 96 -29.15 15.77 18.23
C ARG A 96 -29.78 14.48 17.68
N ARG A 97 -30.06 14.41 16.37
CA ARG A 97 -30.53 13.20 15.67
C ARG A 97 -29.39 12.34 15.16
N ARG A 98 -28.14 12.82 15.24
CA ARG A 98 -26.92 12.12 14.84
C ARG A 98 -26.09 11.74 16.06
N TYR A 99 -25.29 10.69 15.88
CA TYR A 99 -24.27 10.30 16.85
C TYR A 99 -22.90 10.66 16.32
N ALA A 100 -22.08 11.24 17.19
CA ALA A 100 -20.65 11.42 16.99
C ALA A 100 -19.90 10.39 17.84
N LEU A 101 -18.76 9.94 17.34
CA LEU A 101 -17.82 9.12 18.08
C LEU A 101 -16.84 10.05 18.77
N ALA A 102 -16.58 9.80 20.04
CA ALA A 102 -15.61 10.53 20.84
C ALA A 102 -14.65 9.55 21.51
N VAL A 103 -13.36 9.91 21.58
CA VAL A 103 -12.37 9.11 22.29
C VAL A 103 -12.56 9.24 23.81
N THR A 104 -12.48 8.12 24.52
CA THR A 104 -12.56 8.10 26.00
C THR A 104 -11.20 8.46 26.62
N ALA A 105 -11.15 8.55 27.96
CA ALA A 105 -9.86 8.66 28.66
C ALA A 105 -8.97 7.43 28.43
N GLY A 106 -9.56 6.23 28.44
CA GLY A 106 -8.87 4.98 28.09
C GLY A 106 -8.39 4.97 26.64
N GLY A 107 -9.20 5.46 25.70
CA GLY A 107 -8.81 5.62 24.30
C GLY A 107 -7.63 6.57 24.11
N ARG A 108 -7.57 7.68 24.86
CA ARG A 108 -6.41 8.59 24.84
C ARG A 108 -5.15 7.93 25.40
N ALA A 109 -5.26 7.17 26.49
CA ALA A 109 -4.12 6.42 27.03
C ALA A 109 -3.62 5.34 26.05
N ALA A 110 -4.55 4.60 25.42
CA ALA A 110 -4.23 3.62 24.40
C ALA A 110 -3.56 4.26 23.18
N LEU A 111 -4.08 5.40 22.70
CA LEU A 111 -3.49 6.19 21.62
C LEU A 111 -2.03 6.56 21.93
N SER A 112 -1.76 7.11 23.12
CA SER A 112 -0.39 7.47 23.52
C SER A 112 0.54 6.25 23.56
N SER A 113 0.07 5.12 24.11
CA SER A 113 0.84 3.88 24.14
C SER A 113 1.13 3.34 22.73
N MET A 114 0.12 3.33 21.85
CA MET A 114 0.25 2.83 20.49
C MET A 114 1.18 3.71 19.64
N ARG A 115 1.09 5.04 19.80
CA ARG A 115 2.03 5.98 19.15
C ARG A 115 3.47 5.71 19.56
N ALA A 116 3.72 5.52 20.86
CA ALA A 116 5.07 5.23 21.34
C ALA A 116 5.62 3.90 20.77
N SER A 117 4.78 2.86 20.69
CA SER A 117 5.15 1.59 20.07
C SER A 117 5.51 1.72 18.59
N VAL A 118 4.64 2.39 17.81
CA VAL A 118 4.86 2.62 16.37
C VAL A 118 6.09 3.50 16.14
N GLU A 119 6.26 4.58 16.91
CA GLU A 119 7.42 5.47 16.81
C GLU A 119 8.74 4.72 17.03
N ALA A 120 8.78 3.83 18.03
CA ALA A 120 9.95 3.00 18.29
C ALA A 120 10.22 2.00 17.15
N ALA A 121 9.16 1.37 16.62
CA ALA A 121 9.27 0.41 15.54
C ALA A 121 9.74 1.06 14.23
N GLU A 122 9.17 2.19 13.85
CA GLU A 122 9.57 2.94 12.67
C GLU A 122 10.98 3.50 12.82
N THR A 123 11.36 3.97 14.01
CA THR A 123 12.74 4.42 14.27
C THR A 123 13.74 3.28 14.09
N ALA A 124 13.43 2.09 14.59
CA ALA A 124 14.27 0.92 14.42
C ALA A 124 14.35 0.50 12.94
N LEU A 125 13.23 0.49 12.23
CA LEU A 125 13.17 0.14 10.81
C LEU A 125 13.91 1.17 9.94
N ALA A 126 13.86 2.45 10.30
CA ALA A 126 14.53 3.53 9.58
C ALA A 126 16.00 3.72 9.97
N ALA A 127 16.54 2.95 10.91
CA ALA A 127 17.94 3.05 11.34
C ALA A 127 18.96 2.96 10.18
N PRO A 128 18.76 2.12 9.13
CA PRO A 128 19.65 2.08 7.97
C PRO A 128 19.70 3.38 7.15
N LEU A 129 18.71 4.26 7.30
CA LEU A 129 18.66 5.56 6.61
C LEU A 129 19.61 6.59 7.22
N GLY A 130 20.18 6.31 8.40
CA GLY A 130 21.05 7.23 9.12
C GLY A 130 20.32 8.41 9.77
N ALA A 131 21.10 9.33 10.34
CA ALA A 131 20.56 10.49 11.05
C ALA A 131 19.76 11.40 10.11
N GLY A 132 18.51 11.69 10.46
CA GLY A 132 17.59 12.53 9.66
C GLY A 132 17.04 11.85 8.39
N GLY A 133 17.42 10.59 8.11
CA GLY A 133 16.95 9.87 6.92
C GLY A 133 15.44 9.65 6.93
N ARG A 134 14.86 9.35 8.09
CA ARG A 134 13.40 9.22 8.28
C ARG A 134 12.67 10.54 8.03
N ASP A 135 13.15 11.64 8.58
CA ASP A 135 12.56 12.97 8.35
C ASP A 135 12.62 13.35 6.87
N ARG A 136 13.73 13.02 6.22
CA ARG A 136 13.90 13.27 4.79
C ARG A 136 12.94 12.44 3.95
N LEU A 137 12.78 11.16 4.27
CA LEU A 137 11.81 10.27 3.64
C LEU A 137 10.38 10.83 3.80
N ASN A 138 10.00 11.21 5.03
CA ASN A 138 8.70 11.80 5.32
C ASN A 138 8.44 13.09 4.53
N ALA A 139 9.44 13.97 4.42
CA ALA A 139 9.33 15.19 3.63
C ALA A 139 9.11 14.91 2.12
N LEU A 140 9.81 13.91 1.57
CA LEU A 140 9.67 13.52 0.16
C LEU A 140 8.32 12.82 -0.11
N LEU A 141 7.87 11.94 0.78
CA LEU A 141 6.54 11.32 0.71
C LEU A 141 5.44 12.39 0.82
N GLY A 142 5.58 13.35 1.73
CA GLY A 142 4.63 14.46 1.90
C GLY A 142 4.43 15.29 0.63
N ARG A 143 5.48 15.48 -0.18
CA ARG A 143 5.37 16.16 -1.49
C ARG A 143 4.58 15.36 -2.53
N ILE A 144 4.49 14.04 -2.39
CA ILE A 144 3.63 13.19 -3.23
C ILE A 144 2.16 13.35 -2.83
N VAL A 145 1.89 13.56 -1.54
CA VAL A 145 0.54 13.66 -0.95
C VAL A 145 0.24 15.04 -0.33
N PRO A 146 0.30 16.14 -1.11
CA PRO A 146 0.17 17.49 -0.55
C PRO A 146 -1.19 17.77 0.10
N ASP A 147 -2.27 17.15 -0.42
CA ASP A 147 -3.64 17.30 0.10
C ASP A 147 -3.78 16.68 1.51
N VAL A 148 -2.95 15.68 1.81
CA VAL A 148 -3.00 14.87 3.03
C VAL A 148 -2.31 15.61 4.20
N THR A 149 -1.24 16.36 3.95
CA THR A 149 -0.57 17.13 5.02
C THR A 149 -1.37 18.36 5.49
N ALA A 150 -2.34 18.82 4.70
CA ALA A 150 -3.18 19.97 5.05
C ALA A 150 -4.43 19.60 5.87
N GLU A 151 -4.91 18.36 5.76
CA GLU A 151 -6.19 17.92 6.34
C GLU A 151 -6.06 16.78 7.37
N LEU A 152 -4.89 16.13 7.45
CA LEU A 152 -4.69 15.10 8.46
C LEU A 152 -4.52 15.73 9.85
N PRO A 153 -5.18 15.17 10.87
CA PRO A 153 -4.91 15.56 12.25
C PRO A 153 -3.43 15.38 12.61
N GLU A 154 -2.94 16.20 13.53
CA GLU A 154 -1.54 16.18 14.01
C GLU A 154 -1.10 14.78 14.46
N ALA A 155 -2.09 13.96 14.82
CA ALA A 155 -1.97 12.54 15.06
C ALA A 155 -1.19 11.71 14.04
N PHE A 156 -1.12 12.16 12.78
CA PHE A 156 -0.40 11.48 11.70
C PHE A 156 0.96 12.11 11.38
N ALA A 157 1.30 13.25 12.00
CA ALA A 157 2.58 13.90 11.81
C ALA A 157 3.72 12.98 12.29
N GLY A 158 4.70 12.72 11.42
CA GLY A 158 5.83 11.83 11.70
C GLY A 158 5.54 10.34 11.53
N TRP A 159 4.29 9.93 11.31
CA TRP A 159 3.96 8.52 11.07
C TRP A 159 4.27 8.13 9.61
N THR A 160 5.42 7.49 9.42
CA THR A 160 6.02 7.14 8.12
C THR A 160 5.13 6.17 7.35
N GLY A 161 4.59 5.15 8.03
CA GLY A 161 3.69 4.13 7.49
C GLY A 161 2.43 4.76 6.91
N HIS A 162 1.88 5.78 7.55
CA HIS A 162 0.73 6.51 7.03
C HIS A 162 1.07 7.30 5.76
N LEU A 163 2.19 8.03 5.75
CA LEU A 163 2.62 8.77 4.57
C LEU A 163 2.92 7.82 3.40
N ALA A 164 3.53 6.67 3.67
CA ALA A 164 3.81 5.64 2.68
C ALA A 164 2.53 5.02 2.12
N ASP A 165 1.54 4.70 2.97
CA ASP A 165 0.22 4.20 2.55
C ASP A 165 -0.48 5.20 1.61
N ARG A 166 -0.58 6.46 2.05
CA ARG A 166 -1.21 7.54 1.28
C ARG A 166 -0.51 7.77 -0.05
N ALA A 167 0.82 7.78 -0.05
CA ALA A 167 1.59 7.89 -1.28
C ALA A 167 1.35 6.68 -2.20
N ALA A 168 1.36 5.45 -1.66
CA ALA A 168 1.06 4.24 -2.43
C ALA A 168 -0.33 4.28 -3.07
N GLN A 169 -1.35 4.72 -2.33
CA GLN A 169 -2.73 4.85 -2.83
C GLN A 169 -2.82 5.87 -3.97
N ARG A 170 -2.24 7.06 -3.81
CA ARG A 170 -2.24 8.11 -4.84
C ARG A 170 -1.50 7.68 -6.10
N LEU A 171 -0.34 7.03 -5.94
CA LEU A 171 0.46 6.51 -7.04
C LEU A 171 -0.27 5.39 -7.79
N ARG A 172 -0.99 4.52 -7.06
CA ARG A 172 -1.85 3.50 -7.65
C ARG A 172 -3.01 4.13 -8.43
N ALA A 173 -3.73 5.08 -7.85
CA ALA A 173 -4.87 5.74 -8.49
C ALA A 173 -4.46 6.41 -9.80
N ARG A 174 -3.33 7.14 -9.81
CA ARG A 174 -2.77 7.75 -11.03
C ARG A 174 -2.42 6.71 -12.09
N ARG A 175 -1.77 5.61 -11.70
CA ARG A 175 -1.46 4.51 -12.62
C ARG A 175 -2.73 3.91 -13.25
N GLU A 176 -3.73 3.63 -12.43
CA GLU A 176 -5.01 3.09 -12.89
C GLU A 176 -5.72 4.06 -13.85
N GLU A 177 -5.60 5.36 -13.63
CA GLU A 177 -6.12 6.40 -14.53
C GLU A 177 -5.34 6.46 -15.85
N SER A 178 -4.00 6.44 -15.81
CA SER A 178 -3.15 6.39 -17.02
C SER A 178 -3.46 5.17 -17.89
N LEU A 179 -3.60 3.99 -17.29
CA LEU A 179 -3.95 2.77 -18.03
C LEU A 179 -5.34 2.90 -18.68
N ARG A 180 -6.35 3.37 -17.92
CA ARG A 180 -7.69 3.61 -18.46
C ARG A 180 -7.71 4.64 -19.59
N GLY A 181 -6.91 5.70 -19.49
CA GLY A 181 -6.77 6.73 -20.54
C GLY A 181 -6.21 6.19 -21.86
N LEU A 182 -5.47 5.08 -21.82
CA LEU A 182 -4.98 4.36 -23.00
C LEU A 182 -5.94 3.24 -23.46
N GLY A 183 -7.13 3.14 -22.87
CA GLY A 183 -8.08 2.06 -23.13
C GLY A 183 -7.64 0.70 -22.56
N LEU A 184 -6.65 0.70 -21.66
CA LEU A 184 -6.18 -0.51 -20.99
C LEU A 184 -6.99 -0.73 -19.70
N GLU A 185 -7.47 -1.95 -19.52
CA GLU A 185 -8.10 -2.34 -18.27
C GLU A 185 -7.03 -2.57 -17.20
N PRO A 186 -7.12 -1.98 -15.99
CA PRO A 186 -6.12 -2.17 -14.96
C PRO A 186 -6.04 -3.63 -14.50
N ARG A 187 -4.96 -4.31 -14.91
CA ARG A 187 -4.64 -5.67 -14.47
C ARG A 187 -3.34 -5.66 -13.66
N CYS A 188 -3.06 -6.73 -12.93
CA CYS A 188 -1.82 -6.91 -12.17
C CYS A 188 -0.57 -6.97 -13.10
N VAL A 189 -0.10 -5.83 -13.61
CA VAL A 189 1.04 -5.70 -14.55
C VAL A 189 2.27 -6.47 -14.04
N ARG A 190 2.51 -6.44 -12.72
CA ARG A 190 3.56 -7.22 -12.05
C ARG A 190 3.53 -8.71 -12.41
N MET A 191 2.34 -9.33 -12.44
CA MET A 191 2.22 -10.75 -12.76
C MET A 191 2.58 -11.04 -14.22
N LEU A 192 2.25 -10.14 -15.15
CA LEU A 192 2.66 -10.26 -16.56
C LEU A 192 4.17 -10.09 -16.71
N MET A 193 4.82 -9.21 -15.93
CA MET A 193 6.28 -9.08 -15.90
C MET A 193 6.95 -10.34 -15.33
N THR A 194 6.43 -10.88 -14.22
CA THR A 194 6.95 -12.13 -13.65
C THR A 194 6.78 -13.28 -14.63
N LEU A 195 5.65 -13.33 -15.35
CA LEU A 195 5.43 -14.30 -16.42
C LEU A 195 6.39 -14.07 -17.59
N GLU A 196 6.62 -12.83 -18.04
CA GLU A 196 7.57 -12.49 -19.10
C GLU A 196 8.99 -13.02 -18.81
N SER A 197 9.44 -12.85 -17.57
CA SER A 197 10.77 -13.28 -17.10
C SER A 197 10.87 -14.79 -16.86
N ALA A 198 9.75 -15.44 -16.52
CA ALA A 198 9.73 -16.87 -16.14
C ALA A 198 9.22 -17.81 -17.24
N GLN A 199 8.57 -17.29 -18.29
CA GLN A 199 7.90 -18.09 -19.30
C GLN A 199 8.88 -18.92 -20.13
N PRO A 200 8.50 -20.13 -20.56
CA PRO A 200 7.31 -20.87 -20.11
C PRO A 200 7.41 -21.31 -18.64
N CYS A 201 6.36 -21.11 -17.84
CA CYS A 201 6.35 -21.53 -16.43
C CYS A 201 5.00 -22.12 -15.98
N THR A 202 5.01 -22.88 -14.88
CA THR A 202 3.79 -23.34 -14.22
C THR A 202 3.20 -22.25 -13.30
N GLN A 203 1.98 -22.48 -12.82
CA GLN A 203 1.32 -21.56 -11.87
C GLN A 203 2.10 -21.47 -10.56
N GLU A 204 2.66 -22.59 -10.08
CA GLU A 204 3.47 -22.68 -8.86
C GLU A 204 4.72 -21.82 -8.98
N ARG A 205 5.41 -21.92 -10.13
CA ARG A 205 6.62 -21.12 -10.39
C ARG A 205 6.29 -19.64 -10.54
N LEU A 206 5.17 -19.29 -11.18
CA LEU A 206 4.71 -17.91 -11.28
C LEU A 206 4.37 -17.33 -9.90
N ALA A 207 3.65 -18.07 -9.07
CA ALA A 207 3.27 -17.66 -7.71
C ALA A 207 4.50 -17.45 -6.81
N ALA A 208 5.47 -18.38 -6.88
CA ALA A 208 6.74 -18.25 -6.18
C ALA A 208 7.50 -16.99 -6.60
N GLY A 209 7.52 -16.67 -7.91
CA GLY A 209 8.12 -15.44 -8.44
C GLY A 209 7.40 -14.16 -8.01
N MET A 210 6.17 -14.26 -7.49
CA MET A 210 5.42 -13.14 -6.92
C MET A 210 5.45 -13.12 -5.38
N GLY A 211 6.09 -14.08 -4.73
CA GLY A 211 6.08 -14.20 -3.27
C GLY A 211 4.72 -14.56 -2.67
N VAL A 212 3.83 -15.21 -3.44
CA VAL A 212 2.49 -15.63 -2.99
C VAL A 212 2.24 -17.10 -3.29
N THR A 213 1.11 -17.62 -2.80
CA THR A 213 0.70 -19.00 -3.06
C THR A 213 -0.03 -19.13 -4.40
N ALA A 214 0.06 -20.29 -5.05
CA ALA A 214 -0.61 -20.55 -6.33
C ALA A 214 -2.14 -20.29 -6.29
N PRO A 215 -2.90 -20.68 -5.24
CA PRO A 215 -4.32 -20.35 -5.15
C PRO A 215 -4.64 -18.86 -5.19
N THR A 216 -3.72 -17.99 -4.73
CA THR A 216 -3.92 -16.53 -4.70
C THR A 216 -3.96 -15.93 -6.11
N ILE A 217 -3.38 -16.61 -7.11
CA ILE A 217 -3.20 -16.07 -8.46
C ILE A 217 -4.11 -16.74 -9.50
N VAL A 218 -4.85 -17.79 -9.13
CA VAL A 218 -5.70 -18.55 -10.07
C VAL A 218 -6.71 -17.65 -10.76
N GLN A 219 -7.44 -16.83 -10.01
CA GLN A 219 -8.43 -15.93 -10.60
C GLN A 219 -7.78 -14.94 -11.57
N ALA A 220 -6.61 -14.39 -11.21
CA ALA A 220 -5.89 -13.48 -12.09
C ALA A 220 -5.45 -14.19 -13.38
N ILE A 221 -4.95 -15.43 -13.30
CA ILE A 221 -4.58 -16.24 -14.47
C ILE A 221 -5.79 -16.43 -15.38
N ASP A 222 -6.94 -16.79 -14.81
CA ASP A 222 -8.16 -17.03 -15.57
C ASP A 222 -8.67 -15.73 -16.24
N ASP A 223 -8.58 -14.60 -15.53
CA ASP A 223 -8.92 -13.28 -16.07
C ASP A 223 -8.00 -12.87 -17.23
N TYR A 224 -6.70 -13.14 -17.12
CA TYR A 224 -5.73 -12.86 -18.19
C TYR A 224 -5.92 -13.75 -19.41
N HIS A 225 -6.19 -15.03 -19.18
CA HIS A 225 -6.43 -15.98 -20.25
C HIS A 225 -7.70 -15.61 -21.02
N SER A 226 -8.78 -15.29 -20.28
CA SER A 226 -10.05 -14.84 -20.87
C SER A 226 -9.91 -13.53 -21.64
N ALA A 227 -9.01 -12.64 -21.21
CA ALA A 227 -8.68 -11.39 -21.91
C ALA A 227 -7.72 -11.59 -23.10
N GLY A 228 -7.27 -12.82 -23.36
CA GLY A 228 -6.33 -13.15 -24.42
C GLY A 228 -4.91 -12.63 -24.19
N LEU A 229 -4.54 -12.31 -22.95
CA LEU A 229 -3.22 -11.77 -22.60
C LEU A 229 -2.19 -12.87 -22.29
N ILE A 230 -2.65 -14.06 -21.91
CA ILE A 230 -1.77 -15.22 -21.71
C ILE A 230 -2.29 -16.42 -22.47
N LEU A 231 -1.37 -17.32 -22.80
CA LEU A 231 -1.64 -18.66 -23.32
C LEU A 231 -1.49 -19.67 -22.18
N ARG A 232 -2.38 -20.67 -22.15
CA ARG A 232 -2.40 -21.74 -21.15
C ARG A 232 -2.44 -23.09 -21.84
N ASP A 233 -1.27 -23.70 -22.00
CA ASP A 233 -1.13 -25.02 -22.61
C ASP A 233 -1.05 -26.12 -21.55
N ARG A 234 -1.36 -27.37 -21.92
CA ARG A 234 -1.07 -28.52 -21.05
C ARG A 234 0.42 -28.82 -21.10
N ASN A 235 1.05 -29.05 -19.94
CA ASN A 235 2.45 -29.43 -19.87
C ASN A 235 2.64 -30.79 -20.61
N PRO A 236 3.52 -30.88 -21.62
CA PRO A 236 3.78 -32.13 -22.34
C PRO A 236 4.37 -33.24 -21.45
N ALA A 237 5.13 -32.86 -20.41
CA ALA A 237 5.77 -33.78 -19.48
C ALA A 237 4.82 -34.28 -18.37
N ASP A 238 3.86 -33.44 -17.96
CA ASP A 238 2.78 -33.82 -17.03
C ASP A 238 1.46 -33.16 -17.44
N ARG A 239 0.54 -33.92 -18.02
CA ARG A 239 -0.75 -33.40 -18.51
C ARG A 239 -1.66 -32.84 -17.41
N ARG A 240 -1.32 -33.03 -16.13
CA ARG A 240 -2.03 -32.46 -14.97
C ARG A 240 -1.62 -31.02 -14.69
N GLU A 241 -0.49 -30.58 -15.22
CA GLU A 241 0.00 -29.21 -15.07
C GLU A 241 -0.28 -28.36 -16.31
N HIS A 242 -0.36 -27.05 -16.09
CA HIS A 242 -0.45 -26.06 -17.15
C HIS A 242 0.83 -25.26 -17.25
N VAL A 243 1.21 -24.97 -18.50
CA VAL A 243 2.32 -24.07 -18.83
C VAL A 243 1.73 -22.76 -19.34
N LEU A 244 2.18 -21.67 -18.72
CA LEU A 244 1.77 -20.31 -19.02
C LEU A 244 2.82 -19.61 -19.88
N ARG A 245 2.35 -18.79 -20.82
CA ARG A 245 3.14 -17.88 -21.66
C ARG A 245 2.37 -16.58 -21.89
N LEU A 246 3.05 -15.48 -22.18
CA LEU A 246 2.40 -14.31 -22.77
C LEU A 246 1.93 -14.66 -24.18
N SER A 247 0.78 -14.10 -24.56
CA SER A 247 0.37 -14.06 -25.97
C SER A 247 1.00 -12.82 -26.64
N PRO A 248 1.00 -12.72 -27.99
CA PRO A 248 1.43 -11.49 -28.65
C PRO A 248 0.66 -10.24 -28.18
N ARG A 249 -0.65 -10.39 -27.91
CA ARG A 249 -1.48 -9.33 -27.31
C ARG A 249 -1.05 -9.01 -25.87
N GLY A 250 -0.63 -10.02 -25.12
CA GLY A 250 -0.05 -9.87 -23.79
C GLY A 250 1.26 -9.10 -23.79
N ASP A 251 2.14 -9.39 -24.73
CA ASP A 251 3.40 -8.66 -24.94
C ASP A 251 3.13 -7.18 -25.27
N ASP A 252 2.23 -6.91 -26.23
CA ASP A 252 1.84 -5.54 -26.60
C ASP A 252 1.20 -4.78 -25.44
N TYR A 253 0.31 -5.44 -24.68
CA TYR A 253 -0.32 -4.87 -23.50
C TYR A 253 0.74 -4.52 -22.45
N LEU A 254 1.67 -5.44 -22.18
CA LEU A 254 2.70 -5.25 -21.17
C LEU A 254 3.63 -4.10 -21.55
N ALA A 255 4.05 -4.02 -22.82
CA ALA A 255 4.86 -2.92 -23.31
C ALA A 255 4.15 -1.55 -23.16
N GLN A 256 2.86 -1.49 -23.51
CA GLN A 256 2.06 -0.26 -23.34
C GLN A 256 1.87 0.12 -21.87
N ALA A 257 1.60 -0.86 -21.01
CA ALA A 257 1.43 -0.64 -19.57
C ALA A 257 2.73 -0.11 -18.93
N LEU A 258 3.88 -0.69 -19.28
CA LEU A 258 5.19 -0.22 -18.80
C LEU A 258 5.50 1.19 -19.28
N ALA A 259 5.24 1.50 -20.55
CA ALA A 259 5.43 2.85 -21.09
C ALA A 259 4.53 3.88 -20.41
N ALA A 260 3.29 3.51 -20.06
CA ALA A 260 2.36 4.34 -19.29
C ALA A 260 2.87 4.60 -17.86
N GLU A 261 3.38 3.56 -17.20
CA GLU A 261 3.97 3.68 -15.86
C GLU A 261 5.22 4.57 -15.87
N ASP A 262 6.08 4.46 -16.88
CA ASP A 262 7.26 5.33 -17.05
C ASP A 262 6.87 6.78 -17.35
N GLY A 263 5.78 7.00 -18.09
CA GLY A 263 5.16 8.32 -18.26
C GLY A 263 4.73 8.91 -16.92
N ALA A 264 3.90 8.19 -16.16
CA ALA A 264 3.44 8.63 -14.85
C ALA A 264 4.58 8.88 -13.86
N GLN A 265 5.66 8.08 -13.93
CA GLN A 265 6.86 8.28 -13.14
C GLN A 265 7.61 9.57 -13.51
N ARG A 266 7.67 9.94 -14.79
CA ARG A 266 8.22 11.24 -15.22
C ARG A 266 7.37 12.40 -14.73
N ASP A 267 6.05 12.25 -14.67
CA ASP A 267 5.15 13.28 -14.16
C ASP A 267 5.33 13.51 -12.65
N LEU A 268 5.56 12.43 -11.88
CA LEU A 268 5.98 12.52 -10.47
C LEU A 268 7.32 13.25 -10.31
N ALA A 269 8.26 13.03 -11.23
CA ALA A 269 9.51 13.78 -11.27
C ALA A 269 9.30 15.28 -11.59
N GLY A 270 8.15 15.67 -12.14
CA GLY A 270 7.74 17.08 -12.26
C GLY A 270 7.44 17.73 -10.90
N GLY A 271 6.91 16.97 -9.94
CA GLY A 271 6.61 17.45 -8.59
C GLY A 271 7.78 17.36 -7.60
N LEU A 272 8.58 16.29 -7.68
CA LEU A 272 9.75 16.06 -6.80
C LEU A 272 11.08 16.60 -7.37
N GLY A 273 11.18 16.70 -8.69
CA GLY A 273 12.44 16.85 -9.42
C GLY A 273 13.18 15.50 -9.58
N ARG A 274 13.97 15.35 -10.65
CA ARG A 274 14.77 14.11 -10.89
C ARG A 274 15.65 13.72 -9.70
N ALA A 275 16.30 14.70 -9.08
CA ALA A 275 17.14 14.48 -7.90
C ALA A 275 16.31 14.00 -6.70
N GLY A 276 15.14 14.61 -6.45
CA GLY A 276 14.25 14.21 -5.37
C GLY A 276 13.66 12.81 -5.57
N THR A 277 13.34 12.43 -6.81
CA THR A 277 12.90 11.07 -7.14
C THR A 277 14.01 10.04 -6.91
N ALA A 278 15.24 10.32 -7.35
CA ALA A 278 16.38 9.43 -7.14
C ALA A 278 16.69 9.25 -5.65
N GLU A 279 16.66 10.35 -4.89
CA GLU A 279 16.83 10.34 -3.44
C GLU A 279 15.73 9.53 -2.73
N LEU A 280 14.46 9.76 -3.08
CA LEU A 280 13.34 9.01 -2.53
C LEU A 280 13.49 7.52 -2.80
N ASN A 281 13.82 7.13 -4.04
CA ASN A 281 14.02 5.73 -4.39
C ASN A 281 15.16 5.10 -3.58
N ALA A 282 16.28 5.80 -3.39
CA ALA A 282 17.40 5.32 -2.58
C ALA A 282 17.00 5.09 -1.12
N LEU A 283 16.27 6.04 -0.51
CA LEU A 283 15.78 5.91 0.87
C LEU A 283 14.78 4.76 1.00
N LEU A 284 13.84 4.62 0.05
CA LEU A 284 12.90 3.50 0.05
C LEU A 284 13.61 2.16 -0.08
N THR A 285 14.58 2.05 -0.99
CA THR A 285 15.39 0.84 -1.15
C THR A 285 16.14 0.49 0.15
N ALA A 286 16.74 1.47 0.81
CA ALA A 286 17.46 1.26 2.07
C ALA A 286 16.52 0.93 3.25
N LEU A 287 15.25 1.34 3.21
CA LEU A 287 14.24 0.98 4.22
C LEU A 287 13.72 -0.45 4.03
N ILE A 288 13.64 -0.91 2.77
CA ILE A 288 13.08 -2.22 2.41
C ILE A 288 14.12 -3.34 2.62
N GLY A 289 15.38 -3.09 2.28
CA GLY A 289 16.49 -4.06 2.36
C GLY A 289 17.10 -4.17 3.75
#